data_AF-A0A4Y9ZJE1-F1
#
_entry.id   AF-A0A4Y9ZJE1-F1
#
_cell.length_a   1.000
_cell.length_b   1.000
_cell.length_c   1.000
_cell.angle_alpha   90.00
_cell.angle_beta   90.00
_cell.angle_gamma   90.00
#
_symmetry.space_group_name_H-M   'P 1'
#
loop_
_entity.id
_entity.type
_entity.pdbx_description
1 polymer ?
#
loop_
_entity_poly.entity_id
_entity_poly.type
_entity_poly.pdbx_seq_one_letter_code
_entity_poly.pdbx_strand_id
1 'polypeptide(L)'
;MSKGKEHAVDVAVQSHALVQVPAHVANDEKLSDVCARWAGGRGARVWDADGAQGRQDLRAWESVVADHTCNPAFVAADLLSQAEHGVDSQVVLVTVDLPQSTIATIEAEVDAQAHALSRVDILRQSIPKSIIVQTKTVEEALAFSNDYAPEHLILHLEQASATVALVENAGSVFVGPYSPESCGDYASGTNHTLPTNGYARQFSGVNTLSFQKHITSQELTSAGLKELGPVVATLADCEGLSAHANAVRIRLRASV
;
A
#
# COMPACT_ATOMS: atom_id res chain seq x y z
N MET A 1 -19.35 34.42 -35.44
CA MET A 1 -19.84 33.16 -36.03
C MET A 1 -18.60 32.31 -36.28
N SER A 2 -18.37 31.10 -35.77
CA SER A 2 -19.18 30.10 -35.09
C SER A 2 -18.33 29.40 -34.01
N LYS A 3 -18.96 29.07 -32.88
CA LYS A 3 -18.42 28.28 -31.77
C LYS A 3 -18.17 26.83 -32.22
N GLY A 4 -16.98 26.30 -31.91
CA GLY A 4 -16.68 24.86 -32.00
C GLY A 4 -17.13 24.16 -30.71
N LYS A 5 -17.90 23.08 -30.87
CA LYS A 5 -18.56 22.33 -29.79
C LYS A 5 -17.57 21.44 -29.05
N GLU A 6 -17.56 21.54 -27.73
CA GLU A 6 -17.05 20.49 -26.83
C GLU A 6 -17.97 19.28 -26.91
N HIS A 7 -17.39 18.10 -27.10
CA HIS A 7 -18.07 16.83 -26.86
C HIS A 7 -17.77 16.39 -25.42
N ALA A 8 -18.64 16.78 -24.51
CA ALA A 8 -18.74 16.15 -23.19
C ALA A 8 -19.28 14.73 -23.38
N VAL A 9 -18.54 13.74 -22.88
CA VAL A 9 -19.04 12.37 -22.72
C VAL A 9 -19.68 12.33 -21.34
N ASP A 10 -21.00 12.45 -21.30
CA ASP A 10 -21.82 12.18 -20.12
C ASP A 10 -21.73 10.69 -19.80
N VAL A 11 -20.99 10.33 -18.75
CA VAL A 11 -21.17 9.04 -18.08
C VAL A 11 -22.22 9.25 -16.99
N ALA A 12 -23.45 8.86 -17.30
CA ALA A 12 -24.56 8.86 -16.36
C ALA A 12 -24.28 7.90 -15.19
N VAL A 13 -24.02 8.45 -14.00
CA VAL A 13 -24.09 7.72 -12.74
C VAL A 13 -25.53 7.83 -12.21
N GLN A 14 -26.31 6.78 -12.39
CA GLN A 14 -27.56 6.49 -11.67
C GLN A 14 -27.33 5.21 -10.85
N SER A 15 -27.75 5.02 -9.60
CA SER A 15 -28.54 5.83 -8.68
C SER A 15 -28.56 5.12 -7.31
N HIS A 16 -28.49 5.91 -6.23
CA HIS A 16 -29.21 5.79 -4.95
C HIS A 16 -29.31 4.45 -4.19
N ALA A 17 -28.72 4.46 -2.99
CA ALA A 17 -29.43 4.07 -1.76
C ALA A 17 -29.06 5.08 -0.65
N LEU A 18 -29.87 6.13 -0.50
CA LEU A 18 -29.85 7.02 0.67
C LEU A 18 -30.48 6.27 1.84
N VAL A 19 -29.64 5.72 2.73
CA VAL A 19 -30.08 5.33 4.08
C VAL A 19 -29.88 6.53 4.98
N GLN A 20 -30.98 7.21 5.33
CA GLN A 20 -30.99 8.18 6.42
C GLN A 20 -30.77 7.41 7.73
N VAL A 21 -29.61 7.56 8.35
CA VAL A 21 -29.35 7.09 9.71
C VAL A 21 -29.77 8.20 10.68
N PRO A 22 -30.66 7.96 11.64
CA PRO A 22 -31.06 8.98 12.61
C PRO A 22 -29.87 9.33 13.52
N ALA A 23 -29.68 10.64 13.75
CA ALA A 23 -28.76 11.16 14.74
C ALA A 23 -29.21 10.73 16.14
N HIS A 24 -28.66 9.63 16.65
CA HIS A 24 -28.77 9.28 18.06
C HIS A 24 -27.72 10.06 18.84
N VAL A 25 -28.18 11.05 19.61
CA VAL A 25 -27.41 11.64 20.71
C VAL A 25 -27.19 10.54 21.74
N ALA A 26 -25.96 10.03 21.84
CA ALA A 26 -25.57 9.06 22.85
C ALA A 26 -25.22 9.79 24.16
N ASN A 27 -25.77 9.29 25.27
CA ASN A 27 -25.62 9.80 26.63
C ASN A 27 -24.16 9.99 27.09
N ASP A 28 -23.96 11.07 27.85
CA ASP A 28 -22.70 11.69 28.31
C ASP A 28 -21.83 10.90 29.34
N GLU A 29 -22.09 9.64 29.65
CA GLU A 29 -21.41 8.95 30.78
C GLU A 29 -20.54 7.72 30.43
N LYS A 30 -20.17 7.52 29.14
CA LYS A 30 -19.18 6.48 28.73
C LYS A 30 -18.12 6.99 27.75
N LEU A 31 -17.80 8.29 27.81
CA LEU A 31 -16.98 8.99 26.82
C LEU A 31 -15.46 8.85 26.99
N SER A 32 -14.93 8.03 27.92
CA SER A 32 -13.49 8.05 28.22
C SER A 32 -12.60 7.06 27.43
N ASP A 33 -13.14 6.11 26.67
CA ASP A 33 -12.37 4.89 26.34
C ASP A 33 -12.00 4.67 24.85
N VAL A 34 -12.15 5.67 23.96
CA VAL A 34 -11.69 5.52 22.56
C VAL A 34 -10.16 5.42 22.50
N CYS A 35 -9.45 6.40 23.04
CA CYS A 35 -7.99 6.40 23.09
C CYS A 35 -7.39 6.30 24.51
N ALA A 36 -8.14 5.90 25.54
CA ALA A 36 -7.57 5.62 26.86
C ALA A 36 -6.40 4.61 26.82
N ARG A 37 -6.31 3.81 25.74
CA ARG A 37 -5.16 2.96 25.46
C ARG A 37 -4.02 3.71 24.77
N TRP A 38 -4.25 4.61 23.82
CA TRP A 38 -3.21 5.43 23.16
C TRP A 38 -2.61 6.49 24.12
N ALA A 39 -3.44 7.25 24.84
CA ALA A 39 -3.01 8.35 25.71
C ALA A 39 -2.63 7.93 27.15
N GLY A 40 -2.62 6.64 27.48
CA GLY A 40 -2.69 6.15 28.87
C GLY A 40 -1.92 4.88 29.18
N GLY A 41 -0.64 4.81 28.80
CA GLY A 41 0.35 3.89 29.38
C GLY A 41 0.20 2.39 29.09
N ARG A 42 -0.73 1.98 28.20
CA ARG A 42 -0.91 0.57 27.78
C ARG A 42 -1.41 0.37 26.33
N GLY A 43 -1.19 1.29 25.41
CA GLY A 43 -1.64 1.17 24.01
C GLY A 43 -0.83 2.03 23.06
N ALA A 44 -0.80 1.57 21.80
CA ALA A 44 0.39 1.51 20.94
C ALA A 44 1.63 0.99 21.68
N ARG A 45 2.10 -0.18 21.24
CA ARG A 45 3.46 -0.58 21.60
C ARG A 45 4.37 0.39 20.84
N VAL A 46 5.02 1.29 21.59
CA VAL A 46 6.07 2.15 21.07
C VAL A 46 7.31 1.29 20.97
N TRP A 47 7.85 1.18 19.76
CA TRP A 47 9.06 0.41 19.50
C TRP A 47 10.13 1.34 18.93
N ASP A 48 11.39 1.02 19.20
CA ASP A 48 12.47 1.42 18.32
C ASP A 48 12.42 0.56 17.02
N ALA A 49 13.13 0.99 15.99
CA ALA A 49 13.17 0.29 14.70
C ALA A 49 13.57 -1.18 14.86
N ASP A 50 14.60 -1.45 15.68
CA ASP A 50 15.13 -2.80 15.93
C ASP A 50 14.09 -3.72 16.60
N GLY A 51 13.29 -3.20 17.53
CA GLY A 51 12.26 -3.96 18.23
C GLY A 51 11.03 -4.30 17.38
N ALA A 52 10.83 -3.59 16.26
CA ALA A 52 9.70 -3.78 15.35
C ALA A 52 10.03 -4.70 14.15
N GLN A 53 11.31 -4.87 13.82
CA GLN A 53 11.76 -5.60 12.62
C GLN A 53 11.47 -7.12 12.69
N GLY A 54 11.07 -7.72 11.56
CA GLY A 54 10.83 -9.17 11.46
C GLY A 54 9.54 -9.70 12.12
N ARG A 55 8.64 -8.82 12.55
CA ARG A 55 7.39 -9.17 13.25
C ARG A 55 6.24 -9.45 12.28
N GLN A 56 6.04 -10.72 11.95
CA GLN A 56 4.97 -11.21 11.05
C GLN A 56 3.55 -11.11 11.64
N ASP A 57 3.40 -10.75 12.92
CA ASP A 57 2.10 -10.51 13.56
C ASP A 57 1.52 -9.12 13.24
N LEU A 58 2.30 -8.25 12.62
CA LEU A 58 1.85 -6.94 12.18
C LEU A 58 1.22 -7.08 10.78
N ARG A 59 -0.10 -6.88 10.70
CA ARG A 59 -0.92 -6.95 9.47
C ARG A 59 -1.58 -5.59 9.23
N ALA A 60 -0.82 -4.52 9.32
CA ALA A 60 -1.32 -3.18 9.04
C ALA A 60 -1.44 -3.00 7.54
N TRP A 61 -2.49 -2.27 7.22
CA TRP A 61 -2.89 -1.96 5.87
C TRP A 61 -2.18 -0.66 5.48
N GLU A 62 -2.10 0.31 6.41
CA GLU A 62 -1.42 1.58 6.17
C GLU A 62 -0.21 1.81 7.10
N SER A 63 0.80 2.51 6.55
CA SER A 63 1.89 3.14 7.29
C SER A 63 2.03 4.62 6.94
N VAL A 64 2.10 5.48 7.95
CA VAL A 64 2.41 6.91 7.80
C VAL A 64 3.83 7.16 8.30
N VAL A 65 4.69 7.76 7.48
CA VAL A 65 6.04 8.20 7.86
C VAL A 65 6.03 9.71 8.04
N ALA A 66 6.39 10.18 9.23
CA ALA A 66 6.29 11.60 9.60
C ALA A 66 7.58 12.15 10.25
N ASP A 67 8.02 13.32 9.83
CA ASP A 67 9.14 14.05 10.45
C ASP A 67 8.67 15.35 11.13
N HIS A 68 9.64 16.16 11.57
CA HIS A 68 9.41 17.43 12.25
C HIS A 68 8.55 18.46 11.48
N THR A 69 8.35 18.28 10.17
CA THR A 69 7.49 19.17 9.34
C THR A 69 6.04 18.72 9.26
N CYS A 70 5.70 17.54 9.82
CA CYS A 70 4.34 17.02 9.76
C CYS A 70 3.35 17.93 10.51
N ASN A 71 2.11 17.97 10.01
CA ASN A 71 0.99 18.53 10.76
C ASN A 71 0.34 17.40 11.57
N PRO A 72 0.36 17.45 12.92
CA PRO A 72 -0.21 16.39 13.75
C PRO A 72 -1.66 16.04 13.43
N ALA A 73 -2.48 17.04 13.08
CA ALA A 73 -3.88 16.83 12.74
C ALA A 73 -4.05 16.09 11.41
N PHE A 74 -3.14 16.29 10.44
CA PHE A 74 -3.19 15.58 9.15
C PHE A 74 -2.75 14.13 9.33
N VAL A 75 -1.65 13.90 10.06
CA VAL A 75 -1.19 12.54 10.39
C VAL A 75 -2.28 11.77 11.13
N ALA A 76 -2.95 12.40 12.10
CA ALA A 76 -4.07 11.78 12.81
C ALA A 76 -5.24 11.43 11.88
N ALA A 77 -5.60 12.33 10.96
CA ALA A 77 -6.69 12.12 10.01
C ALA A 77 -6.40 10.95 9.06
N ASP A 78 -5.17 10.85 8.54
CA ASP A 78 -4.74 9.74 7.68
C ASP A 78 -4.76 8.41 8.47
N LEU A 79 -4.19 8.36 9.68
CA LEU A 79 -4.25 7.14 10.51
C LEU A 79 -5.70 6.69 10.79
N LEU A 80 -6.62 7.64 10.94
CA LEU A 80 -8.04 7.36 11.18
C LEU A 80 -8.77 6.88 9.92
N SER A 81 -8.40 7.36 8.71
CA SER A 81 -9.07 6.94 7.48
C SER A 81 -8.96 5.45 7.28
N GLN A 82 -7.77 4.86 7.42
CA GLN A 82 -7.60 3.43 7.31
C GLN A 82 -8.21 2.67 8.51
N ALA A 83 -8.10 3.22 9.73
CA ALA A 83 -8.57 2.56 10.95
C ALA A 83 -10.09 2.35 11.00
N GLU A 84 -10.89 3.17 10.29
CA GLU A 84 -12.34 3.04 10.25
C GLU A 84 -12.89 1.99 9.26
N HIS A 85 -12.03 1.40 8.42
CA HIS A 85 -12.43 0.36 7.46
C HIS A 85 -12.94 -0.92 8.13
N GLY A 86 -12.43 -1.26 9.32
CA GLY A 86 -12.88 -2.43 10.05
C GLY A 86 -12.23 -2.59 11.41
N VAL A 87 -12.83 -3.41 12.28
CA VAL A 87 -12.30 -3.66 13.63
C VAL A 87 -10.93 -4.33 13.59
N ASP A 88 -10.59 -5.01 12.50
CA ASP A 88 -9.31 -5.68 12.27
C ASP A 88 -8.29 -4.81 11.52
N SER A 89 -8.64 -3.56 11.19
CA SER A 89 -7.66 -2.59 10.70
C SER A 89 -6.57 -2.38 11.75
N GLN A 90 -5.35 -2.23 11.25
CA GLN A 90 -4.19 -1.82 12.00
C GLN A 90 -3.50 -0.75 11.17
N VAL A 91 -3.03 0.31 11.82
CA VAL A 91 -2.24 1.39 11.21
C VAL A 91 -0.91 1.52 11.93
N VAL A 92 0.10 2.00 11.21
CA VAL A 92 1.45 2.21 11.76
C VAL A 92 1.86 3.66 11.55
N LEU A 93 2.29 4.32 12.62
CA LEU A 93 2.98 5.60 12.53
C LEU A 93 4.48 5.36 12.71
N VAL A 94 5.28 5.76 11.73
CA VAL A 94 6.75 5.74 11.79
C VAL A 94 7.24 7.17 11.88
N THR A 95 7.94 7.53 12.95
CA THR A 95 8.37 8.91 13.19
C THR A 95 9.87 9.06 13.01
N VAL A 96 10.32 10.12 12.35
CA VAL A 96 11.75 10.44 12.14
C VAL A 96 12.18 11.57 13.08
N ASP A 97 12.97 11.23 14.09
CA ASP A 97 13.52 12.14 15.13
C ASP A 97 12.46 13.11 15.71
N LEU A 98 11.24 12.61 15.87
CA LEU A 98 10.10 13.42 16.29
C LEU A 98 10.06 13.50 17.83
N PRO A 99 9.94 14.71 18.42
CA PRO A 99 9.92 14.83 19.87
C PRO A 99 8.63 14.25 20.46
N GLN A 100 8.73 13.68 21.67
CA GLN A 100 7.60 13.05 22.36
C GLN A 100 6.39 13.99 22.53
N SER A 101 6.61 15.30 22.61
CA SER A 101 5.53 16.30 22.66
C SER A 101 4.70 16.34 21.38
N THR A 102 5.33 16.19 20.21
CA THR A 102 4.62 16.14 18.92
C THR A 102 3.88 14.81 18.78
N ILE A 103 4.48 13.70 19.21
CA ILE A 103 3.81 12.39 19.26
C ILE A 103 2.55 12.46 20.13
N ALA A 104 2.66 13.03 21.33
CA ALA A 104 1.52 13.23 22.22
C ALA A 104 0.43 14.16 21.61
N THR A 105 0.82 15.08 20.73
CA THR A 105 -0.12 15.95 20.01
C THR A 105 -0.86 15.17 18.92
N ILE A 106 -0.17 14.28 18.18
CA ILE A 106 -0.81 13.34 17.24
C ILE A 106 -1.78 12.43 18.00
N GLU A 107 -1.40 11.94 19.18
CA GLU A 107 -2.25 11.12 20.05
C GLU A 107 -3.54 11.84 20.46
N ALA A 108 -3.41 13.10 20.87
CA ALA A 108 -4.56 13.93 21.22
C ALA A 108 -5.47 14.22 20.01
N GLU A 109 -4.89 14.46 18.83
CA GLU A 109 -5.64 14.69 17.59
C GLU A 109 -6.42 13.45 17.17
N VAL A 110 -5.83 12.25 17.23
CA VAL A 110 -6.56 11.01 16.93
C VAL A 110 -7.72 10.80 17.89
N ASP A 111 -7.54 11.04 19.20
CA ASP A 111 -8.64 10.93 20.16
C ASP A 111 -9.76 11.93 19.87
N ALA A 112 -9.41 13.20 19.67
CA ALA A 112 -10.38 14.26 19.40
C ALA A 112 -11.16 14.00 18.10
N GLN A 113 -10.45 13.64 17.02
CA GLN A 113 -11.06 13.38 15.73
C GLN A 113 -11.89 12.08 15.75
N ALA A 114 -11.41 10.99 16.37
CA ALA A 114 -12.14 9.74 16.47
C ALA A 114 -13.50 9.90 17.16
N HIS A 115 -13.58 10.71 18.23
CA HIS A 115 -14.84 11.00 18.92
C HIS A 115 -15.85 11.78 18.07
N ALA A 116 -15.39 12.54 17.08
CA ALA A 116 -16.24 13.28 16.15
C ALA A 116 -16.75 12.42 14.98
N LEU A 117 -16.17 11.23 14.76
CA LEU A 117 -16.51 10.36 13.64
C LEU A 117 -17.69 9.42 13.96
N SER A 118 -18.55 9.23 12.96
CA SER A 118 -19.75 8.37 13.08
C SER A 118 -19.42 6.89 13.35
N ARG A 119 -18.20 6.45 13.01
CA ARG A 119 -17.72 5.07 13.16
C ARG A 119 -16.82 4.88 14.40
N VAL A 120 -16.95 5.73 15.41
CA VAL A 120 -16.16 5.68 16.65
C VAL A 120 -16.11 4.30 17.31
N ASP A 121 -17.18 3.50 17.23
CA ASP A 121 -17.21 2.15 17.82
C ASP A 121 -16.30 1.13 17.11
N ILE A 122 -16.03 1.34 15.82
CA ILE A 122 -15.02 0.56 15.07
C ILE A 122 -13.63 1.02 15.49
N LEU A 123 -13.41 2.35 15.51
CA LEU A 123 -12.15 2.97 15.88
C LEU A 123 -11.69 2.59 17.29
N ARG A 124 -12.62 2.51 18.25
CA ARG A 124 -12.40 1.98 19.62
C ARG A 124 -11.73 0.60 19.64
N GLN A 125 -11.96 -0.21 18.61
CA GLN A 125 -11.47 -1.58 18.51
C GLN A 125 -10.21 -1.71 17.65
N SER A 126 -10.08 -0.91 16.58
CA SER A 126 -8.94 -0.96 15.66
C SER A 126 -7.72 -0.20 16.19
N ILE A 127 -7.89 1.03 16.71
CA ILE A 127 -6.78 1.89 17.19
C ILE A 127 -5.86 1.18 18.21
N PRO A 128 -6.37 0.42 19.20
CA PRO A 128 -5.49 -0.27 20.16
C PRO A 128 -4.56 -1.32 19.55
N LYS A 129 -4.82 -1.76 18.31
CA LYS A 129 -3.98 -2.71 17.57
C LYS A 129 -2.82 -2.01 16.86
N SER A 130 -2.93 -0.69 16.63
CA SER A 130 -1.93 0.14 15.95
C SER A 130 -0.66 0.34 16.77
N ILE A 131 0.43 0.72 16.11
CA ILE A 131 1.74 0.92 16.73
C ILE A 131 2.39 2.22 16.27
N ILE A 132 3.29 2.74 17.11
CA ILE A 132 4.17 3.86 16.77
C ILE A 132 5.60 3.33 16.79
N VAL A 133 6.36 3.59 15.73
CA VAL A 133 7.77 3.20 15.59
C VAL A 133 8.59 4.48 15.53
N GLN A 134 9.52 4.64 16.47
CA GLN A 134 10.39 5.82 16.51
C GLN A 134 11.75 5.48 15.88
N THR A 135 12.15 6.27 14.89
CA THR A 135 13.45 6.16 14.21
C THR A 135 14.23 7.46 14.31
N LYS A 136 15.53 7.41 14.02
CA LYS A 136 16.40 8.58 14.04
C LYS A 136 16.54 9.23 12.67
N THR A 137 16.42 8.45 11.60
CA THR A 137 16.59 8.96 10.25
C THR A 137 15.48 8.50 9.31
N VAL A 138 15.37 9.18 8.16
CA VAL A 138 14.46 8.80 7.08
C VAL A 138 14.83 7.43 6.53
N GLU A 139 16.12 7.13 6.42
CA GLU A 139 16.61 5.85 5.93
C GLU A 139 16.19 4.70 6.86
N GLU A 140 16.28 4.89 8.18
CA GLU A 140 15.79 3.91 9.15
C GLU A 140 14.26 3.73 9.06
N ALA A 141 13.51 4.83 8.92
CA ALA A 141 12.06 4.77 8.78
C ALA A 141 11.64 4.02 7.51
N LEU A 142 12.29 4.29 6.38
CA LEU A 142 11.99 3.62 5.12
C LEU A 142 12.53 2.19 5.07
N ALA A 143 13.65 1.89 5.74
CA ALA A 143 14.10 0.51 5.91
C ALA A 143 13.06 -0.32 6.68
N PHE A 144 12.52 0.24 7.77
CA PHE A 144 11.40 -0.38 8.48
C PHE A 144 10.17 -0.50 7.57
N SER A 145 9.76 0.56 6.87
CA SER A 145 8.59 0.52 5.97
C SER A 145 8.76 -0.48 4.83
N ASN A 146 9.96 -0.63 4.27
CA ASN A 146 10.25 -1.59 3.21
C ASN A 146 10.21 -3.03 3.72
N ASP A 147 10.67 -3.27 4.96
CA ASP A 147 10.45 -4.56 5.62
C ASP A 147 8.98 -4.77 5.99
N TYR A 148 8.27 -3.70 6.28
CA TYR A 148 6.85 -3.78 6.60
C TYR A 148 5.99 -4.13 5.39
N ALA A 149 6.31 -3.55 4.22
CA ALA A 149 5.60 -3.69 2.96
C ALA A 149 4.09 -3.37 3.07
N PRO A 150 3.74 -2.12 3.43
CA PRO A 150 2.34 -1.70 3.63
C PRO A 150 1.54 -1.71 2.32
N GLU A 151 0.21 -1.81 2.45
CA GLU A 151 -0.72 -1.56 1.33
C GLU A 151 -0.64 -0.09 0.92
N HIS A 152 -0.79 0.81 1.89
CA HIS A 152 -0.70 2.26 1.72
C HIS A 152 0.49 2.84 2.50
N LEU A 153 1.34 3.61 1.83
CA LEU A 153 2.45 4.34 2.44
C LEU A 153 2.27 5.85 2.26
N ILE A 154 2.14 6.59 3.35
CA ILE A 154 1.98 8.05 3.33
C ILE A 154 3.26 8.73 3.85
N LEU A 155 3.78 9.70 3.11
CA LEU A 155 5.04 10.39 3.41
C LEU A 155 4.78 11.87 3.80
N HIS A 156 4.72 12.14 5.10
CA HIS A 156 4.71 13.48 5.70
C HIS A 156 6.15 13.90 6.07
N LEU A 157 6.98 14.11 5.04
CA LEU A 157 8.40 14.44 5.18
C LEU A 157 8.74 15.77 4.50
N GLU A 158 9.74 16.49 5.00
CA GLU A 158 10.21 17.77 4.43
C GLU A 158 10.59 17.62 2.96
N GLN A 159 11.24 16.50 2.61
CA GLN A 159 11.69 16.16 1.26
C GLN A 159 10.98 14.91 0.71
N ALA A 160 9.68 14.76 0.99
CA ALA A 160 8.90 13.55 0.64
C ALA A 160 9.08 13.07 -0.80
N SER A 161 9.12 13.98 -1.79
CA SER A 161 9.31 13.59 -3.20
C SER A 161 10.66 12.93 -3.48
N ALA A 162 11.72 13.34 -2.79
CA ALA A 162 13.05 12.78 -2.97
C ALA A 162 13.17 11.38 -2.34
N THR A 163 12.41 11.13 -1.27
CA THR A 163 12.48 9.87 -0.51
C THR A 163 11.71 8.73 -1.18
N VAL A 164 10.84 9.02 -2.16
CA VAL A 164 10.17 7.99 -3.00
C VAL A 164 11.17 7.03 -3.63
N ALA A 165 12.36 7.49 -4.01
CA ALA A 165 13.41 6.65 -4.59
C ALA A 165 13.97 5.58 -3.63
N LEU A 166 13.71 5.73 -2.33
CA LEU A 166 14.11 4.77 -1.29
C LEU A 166 12.99 3.76 -0.97
N VAL A 167 11.79 3.91 -1.54
CA VAL A 167 10.68 2.98 -1.35
C VAL A 167 10.86 1.77 -2.26
N GLU A 168 11.01 0.59 -1.65
CA GLU A 168 11.13 -0.69 -2.35
C GLU A 168 9.81 -1.47 -2.34
N ASN A 169 9.09 -1.46 -1.21
CA ASN A 169 7.88 -2.25 -1.02
C ASN A 169 6.74 -1.39 -0.46
N ALA A 170 5.74 -1.09 -1.28
CA ALA A 170 4.46 -0.50 -0.90
C ALA A 170 3.42 -0.77 -2.00
N GLY A 171 2.14 -0.92 -1.66
CA GLY A 171 1.07 -1.07 -2.65
C GLY A 171 0.82 0.23 -3.42
N SER A 172 0.66 1.35 -2.70
CA SER A 172 0.56 2.70 -3.23
C SER A 172 1.27 3.69 -2.30
N VAL A 173 1.86 4.73 -2.88
CA VAL A 173 2.64 5.74 -2.15
C VAL A 173 2.01 7.12 -2.31
N PHE A 174 1.78 7.78 -1.19
CA PHE A 174 1.19 9.09 -1.08
C PHE A 174 2.24 10.09 -0.62
N VAL A 175 2.49 11.13 -1.42
CA VAL A 175 3.70 11.96 -1.29
C VAL A 175 3.33 13.37 -0.83
N GLY A 176 3.82 13.75 0.35
CA GLY A 176 3.66 15.08 0.92
C GLY A 176 2.32 15.29 1.65
N PRO A 177 2.19 16.42 2.37
CA PRO A 177 1.11 16.64 3.34
C PRO A 177 -0.28 16.85 2.74
N TYR A 178 -0.40 16.99 1.42
CA TYR A 178 -1.67 17.25 0.71
C TYR A 178 -2.12 16.06 -0.14
N SER A 179 -1.54 14.89 0.10
CA SER A 179 -1.85 13.65 -0.61
C SER A 179 -2.46 12.63 0.37
N PRO A 180 -3.65 12.88 0.94
CA PRO A 180 -4.26 11.91 1.86
C PRO A 180 -4.65 10.62 1.11
N GLU A 181 -4.68 9.50 1.83
CA GLU A 181 -5.10 8.18 1.30
C GLU A 181 -6.42 8.27 0.53
N SER A 182 -7.39 9.01 1.11
CA SER A 182 -8.71 9.24 0.53
C SER A 182 -8.68 9.75 -0.91
N CYS A 183 -7.70 10.58 -1.29
CA CYS A 183 -7.60 11.02 -2.68
C CYS A 183 -7.28 9.85 -3.61
N GLY A 184 -6.42 8.92 -3.19
CA GLY A 184 -6.07 7.70 -3.94
C GLY A 184 -7.21 6.70 -4.03
N ASP A 185 -8.00 6.59 -2.97
CA ASP A 185 -9.16 5.70 -2.90
C ASP A 185 -10.28 6.08 -3.85
N TYR A 186 -10.43 7.38 -4.12
CA TYR A 186 -11.61 7.88 -4.82
C TYR A 186 -11.33 8.54 -6.17
N ALA A 187 -10.30 9.38 -6.31
CA ALA A 187 -10.28 10.36 -7.41
C ALA A 187 -8.92 10.74 -8.00
N SER A 188 -7.78 10.33 -7.43
CA SER A 188 -6.46 10.66 -7.98
C SER A 188 -6.21 9.98 -9.33
N GLY A 189 -6.87 8.84 -9.58
CA GLY A 189 -6.70 7.98 -10.74
C GLY A 189 -5.87 6.72 -10.48
N THR A 190 -5.27 6.57 -9.30
CA THR A 190 -4.66 5.30 -8.86
C THR A 190 -5.72 4.23 -8.59
N ASN A 191 -5.33 2.95 -8.61
CA ASN A 191 -6.23 1.85 -8.25
C ASN A 191 -6.04 1.49 -6.77
N HIS A 192 -7.13 1.47 -6.01
CA HIS A 192 -7.12 1.15 -4.58
C HIS A 192 -7.24 -0.35 -4.26
N THR A 193 -7.30 -1.22 -5.27
CA THR A 193 -7.19 -2.67 -5.05
C THR A 193 -5.71 -3.05 -5.02
N LEU A 194 -5.18 -3.13 -3.81
CA LEU A 194 -3.75 -3.24 -3.55
C LEU A 194 -3.40 -4.54 -2.79
N PRO A 195 -2.13 -4.97 -2.86
CA PRO A 195 -1.66 -6.12 -2.10
C PRO A 195 -1.50 -5.78 -0.61
N THR A 196 -2.06 -6.62 0.25
CA THR A 196 -2.10 -6.42 1.71
C THR A 196 -1.28 -7.47 2.43
N ASN A 197 -1.15 -7.40 3.76
CA ASN A 197 -0.51 -8.46 4.55
C ASN A 197 0.93 -8.79 4.09
N GLY A 198 1.70 -7.75 3.72
CA GLY A 198 3.08 -7.86 3.24
C GLY A 198 3.24 -8.32 1.79
N TYR A 199 2.15 -8.57 1.06
CA TYR A 199 2.22 -9.00 -0.35
C TYR A 199 2.75 -7.93 -1.30
N ALA A 200 2.86 -6.66 -0.88
CA ALA A 200 3.52 -5.61 -1.64
C ALA A 200 4.99 -5.91 -1.96
N ARG A 201 5.62 -6.88 -1.29
CA ARG A 201 6.97 -7.38 -1.63
C ARG A 201 7.07 -8.13 -2.96
N GLN A 202 5.95 -8.63 -3.47
CA GLN A 202 5.93 -9.54 -4.63
C GLN A 202 4.83 -9.21 -5.65
N PHE A 203 3.77 -8.51 -5.22
CA PHE A 203 2.62 -8.20 -6.02
C PHE A 203 2.50 -6.69 -6.22
N SER A 204 1.94 -6.30 -7.36
CA SER A 204 1.58 -4.92 -7.63
C SER A 204 0.09 -4.69 -7.33
N GLY A 205 -0.29 -3.43 -7.13
CA GLY A 205 -1.69 -3.01 -7.24
C GLY A 205 -2.29 -3.37 -8.60
N VAL A 206 -3.62 -3.53 -8.63
CA VAL A 206 -4.35 -3.82 -9.86
C VAL A 206 -4.09 -2.71 -10.89
N ASN A 207 -3.70 -3.11 -12.10
CA ASN A 207 -3.43 -2.19 -13.19
C ASN A 207 -3.86 -2.80 -14.53
N THR A 208 -3.62 -2.11 -15.63
CA THR A 208 -4.04 -2.58 -16.96
C THR A 208 -3.38 -3.90 -17.39
N LEU A 209 -2.19 -4.24 -16.88
CA LEU A 209 -1.54 -5.53 -17.14
C LEU A 209 -2.23 -6.69 -16.40
N SER A 210 -2.92 -6.41 -15.28
CA SER A 210 -3.70 -7.42 -14.54
C SER A 210 -4.83 -8.03 -15.38
N PHE A 211 -5.28 -7.32 -16.42
CA PHE A 211 -6.34 -7.77 -17.34
C PHE A 211 -5.78 -8.27 -18.69
N GLN A 212 -4.45 -8.34 -18.83
CA GLN A 212 -3.77 -8.78 -20.04
C GLN A 212 -3.15 -10.17 -19.86
N LYS A 213 -2.85 -10.83 -20.97
CA LYS A 213 -2.08 -12.08 -21.01
C LYS A 213 -0.89 -11.89 -21.92
N HIS A 214 0.30 -12.22 -21.44
CA HIS A 214 1.54 -12.16 -22.22
C HIS A 214 1.78 -13.52 -22.90
N ILE A 215 1.31 -13.67 -24.14
CA ILE A 215 1.48 -14.90 -24.93
C ILE A 215 2.77 -14.77 -25.77
N THR A 216 3.74 -15.66 -25.57
CA THR A 216 4.95 -15.69 -26.39
C THR A 216 4.72 -16.51 -27.67
N SER A 217 5.30 -16.07 -28.78
CA SER A 217 5.30 -16.78 -30.06
C SER A 217 6.70 -16.75 -30.66
N GLN A 218 7.08 -17.82 -31.34
CA GLN A 218 8.40 -17.96 -31.95
C GLN A 218 8.27 -18.62 -33.32
N GLU A 219 9.02 -18.09 -34.29
CA GLU A 219 9.15 -18.63 -35.64
C GLU A 219 10.62 -18.72 -35.99
N LEU A 220 11.05 -19.88 -36.49
CA LEU A 220 12.41 -20.07 -36.97
C LEU A 220 12.37 -20.23 -38.49
N THR A 221 13.21 -19.48 -39.17
CA THR A 221 13.54 -19.78 -40.57
C THR A 221 14.38 -21.05 -40.64
N SER A 222 14.46 -21.67 -41.82
CA SER A 222 15.34 -22.82 -42.04
C SER A 222 16.81 -22.51 -41.71
N ALA A 223 17.29 -21.31 -42.05
CA ALA A 223 18.65 -20.87 -41.69
C ALA A 223 18.82 -20.71 -40.17
N GLY A 224 17.86 -20.08 -39.48
CA GLY A 224 17.91 -19.94 -38.02
C GLY A 224 17.88 -21.30 -37.31
N LEU A 225 17.14 -22.27 -37.83
CA LEU A 225 17.16 -23.63 -37.30
C LEU A 225 18.52 -24.31 -37.51
N LYS A 226 19.21 -24.08 -38.65
CA LYS A 226 20.55 -24.63 -38.90
C LYS A 226 21.57 -24.11 -37.89
N GLU A 227 21.44 -22.86 -37.45
CA GLU A 227 22.31 -22.24 -36.46
C GLU A 227 21.98 -22.67 -35.03
N LEU A 228 20.70 -22.58 -34.62
CA LEU A 228 20.28 -22.86 -33.24
C LEU A 228 20.12 -24.36 -32.94
N GLY A 229 19.69 -25.13 -33.94
CA GLY A 229 19.31 -26.54 -33.79
C GLY A 229 20.40 -27.45 -33.19
N PRO A 230 21.68 -27.35 -33.60
CA PRO A 230 22.75 -28.16 -33.00
C PRO A 230 22.89 -27.95 -31.49
N VAL A 231 22.75 -26.71 -31.02
CA VAL A 231 22.80 -26.37 -29.58
C VAL A 231 21.61 -27.00 -28.85
N VAL A 232 20.39 -26.82 -29.37
CA VAL A 232 19.17 -27.38 -28.76
C VAL A 232 19.23 -28.91 -28.69
N ALA A 233 19.70 -29.57 -29.75
CA ALA A 233 19.81 -31.03 -29.76
C ALA A 233 20.86 -31.53 -28.75
N THR A 234 21.97 -30.80 -28.57
CA THR A 234 23.01 -31.13 -27.58
C THR A 234 22.48 -30.98 -26.16
N LEU A 235 21.79 -29.87 -25.86
CA LEU A 235 21.17 -29.67 -24.55
C LEU A 235 20.14 -30.76 -24.24
N ALA A 236 19.27 -31.08 -25.20
CA ALA A 236 18.27 -32.12 -25.04
C ALA A 236 18.89 -33.52 -24.81
N ASP A 237 20.03 -33.84 -25.43
CA ASP A 237 20.76 -35.08 -25.16
C ASP A 237 21.35 -35.11 -23.75
N CYS A 238 21.95 -34.01 -23.29
CA CYS A 238 22.48 -33.90 -21.93
C CYS A 238 21.39 -34.08 -20.86
N GLU A 239 20.17 -33.64 -21.14
CA GLU A 239 19.00 -33.84 -20.28
C GLU A 239 18.36 -35.24 -20.44
N GLY A 240 18.85 -36.08 -21.35
CA GLY A 240 18.28 -37.40 -21.64
C GLY A 240 16.95 -37.37 -22.41
N LEU A 241 16.55 -36.22 -22.96
CA LEU A 241 15.31 -36.00 -23.68
C LEU A 241 15.45 -36.30 -25.18
N SER A 242 15.72 -37.56 -25.51
CA SER A 242 16.00 -38.02 -26.89
C SER A 242 14.94 -37.64 -27.93
N ALA A 243 13.66 -37.59 -27.56
CA ALA A 243 12.58 -37.17 -28.45
C ALA A 243 12.66 -35.68 -28.82
N HIS A 244 13.04 -34.81 -27.88
CA HIS A 244 13.24 -33.38 -28.14
C HIS A 244 14.43 -33.16 -29.10
N ALA A 245 15.55 -33.84 -28.85
CA ALA A 245 16.72 -33.78 -29.72
C ALA A 245 16.39 -34.30 -31.14
N ASN A 246 15.63 -35.40 -31.24
CA ASN A 246 15.22 -35.95 -32.52
C ASN A 246 14.27 -35.01 -33.31
N ALA A 247 13.38 -34.29 -32.63
CA ALA A 247 12.47 -33.34 -33.28
C ALA A 247 13.23 -32.23 -34.03
N VAL A 248 14.37 -31.80 -33.50
CA VAL A 248 15.28 -30.84 -34.15
C VAL A 248 16.08 -31.53 -35.26
N ARG A 249 16.71 -32.68 -34.97
CA ARG A 249 17.56 -33.40 -35.91
C ARG A 249 16.84 -33.83 -37.19
N ILE A 250 15.58 -34.28 -37.11
CA ILE A 250 14.79 -34.62 -38.30
C ILE A 250 14.63 -33.41 -39.23
N ARG A 251 14.34 -32.24 -38.67
CA ARG A 251 14.19 -31.01 -39.45
C ARG A 251 15.52 -30.54 -40.03
N LEU A 252 16.61 -30.59 -39.25
CA LEU A 252 17.95 -30.28 -39.76
C LEU A 252 18.32 -31.17 -40.95
N ARG A 253 17.99 -32.47 -40.91
CA ARG A 253 18.22 -33.40 -42.03
C ARG A 253 17.36 -33.10 -43.25
N ALA A 254 16.12 -32.65 -43.04
CA ALA A 254 15.19 -32.29 -44.13
C ALA A 254 15.47 -30.90 -44.74
N SER A 255 16.17 -30.03 -44.02
CA SER A 255 16.59 -28.70 -44.47
C SER A 255 17.91 -28.69 -45.25
N VAL A 256 18.51 -29.86 -45.51
CA VAL A 256 19.68 -30.05 -46.37
C VAL A 256 19.24 -30.07 -47.83
#